data_AF-A0A0F9S7N1-F1
#
_entry.id   AF-A0A0F9S7N1-F1
#
_cell.length_a   1.000
_cell.length_b   1.000
_cell.length_c   1.000
_cell.angle_alpha   90.00
_cell.angle_beta   90.00
_cell.angle_gamma   90.00
#
_symmetry.space_group_name_H-M   'P 1'
#
loop_
_entity.id
_entity.type
_entity.pdbx_description
1 polymer ?
#
loop_
_entity_poly.entity_id
_entity_poly.type
_entity_poly.pdbx_seq_one_letter_code
_entity_poly.pdbx_strand_id
1 'polypeptide(L)'
;MNTELTQLYSSLIINVEMHPRAKSIHFWSDLRSGNISAEVNLSLQPLSHIEAIEVDLALAANALRTLILPNFYQLCVDIEAIFHGAQPSTLIDQLAEADIQHLLNLSRYAQSWQSKYPGEVKKLLQYVLVLPVYSQIWSRLAVEERSELTQQVNELLSQPGNDYLIGCKQFQQHYLKQSLQALSQARQLVFSFFDLRPGINPERLNSLVHNTLLNNEHSQFA
;
A
#
# COMPACT_ATOMS: atom_id res chain seq x y z
N MET A 1 19.34 5.09 7.11
CA MET A 1 18.70 6.04 6.17
C MET A 1 17.75 5.37 5.18
N ASN A 2 18.05 4.24 4.51
CA ASN A 2 17.12 3.68 3.50
C ASN A 2 15.78 3.16 4.07
N THR A 3 15.77 2.54 5.26
CA THR A 3 14.55 1.97 5.84
C THR A 3 13.49 3.03 6.17
N GLU A 4 13.91 4.20 6.63
CA GLU A 4 13.00 5.32 6.95
C GLU A 4 12.34 5.85 5.68
N LEU A 5 13.10 6.03 4.59
CA LEU A 5 12.56 6.46 3.30
C LEU A 5 11.62 5.42 2.68
N THR A 6 11.95 4.13 2.76
CA THR A 6 11.05 3.06 2.30
C THR A 6 9.72 3.11 3.06
N GLN A 7 9.76 3.22 4.39
CA GLN A 7 8.53 3.33 5.20
C GLN A 7 7.73 4.58 4.83
N LEU A 8 8.41 5.74 4.73
CA LEU A 8 7.82 7.02 4.32
C LEU A 8 7.08 6.90 2.98
N TYR A 9 7.77 6.43 1.95
CA TYR A 9 7.23 6.28 0.60
C TYR A 9 6.10 5.25 0.53
N SER A 10 6.19 4.14 1.28
CA SER A 10 5.16 3.10 1.29
C SER A 10 3.80 3.61 1.80
N SER A 11 3.78 4.58 2.71
CA SER A 11 2.53 5.19 3.21
C SER A 11 1.89 6.19 2.23
N LEU A 12 2.64 6.67 1.24
CA LEU A 12 2.18 7.75 0.37
C LEU A 12 1.56 7.22 -0.92
N ILE A 13 2.20 6.24 -1.57
CA ILE A 13 1.88 5.90 -2.95
C ILE A 13 0.44 5.44 -3.15
N ILE A 14 -0.13 4.67 -2.21
CA ILE A 14 -1.53 4.23 -2.29
C ILE A 14 -2.45 5.44 -2.30
N ASN A 15 -2.24 6.37 -1.38
CA ASN A 15 -3.04 7.59 -1.31
C ASN A 15 -2.83 8.47 -2.55
N VAL A 16 -1.60 8.57 -3.06
CA VAL A 16 -1.29 9.35 -4.25
C VAL A 16 -1.95 8.78 -5.51
N GLU A 17 -1.99 7.47 -5.67
CA GLU A 17 -2.58 6.83 -6.86
C GLU A 17 -4.08 6.61 -6.77
N MET A 18 -4.61 6.39 -5.56
CA MET A 18 -5.99 5.93 -5.38
C MET A 18 -6.90 6.95 -4.71
N HIS A 19 -6.36 7.89 -3.91
CA HIS A 19 -7.21 8.83 -3.18
C HIS A 19 -7.69 9.95 -4.14
N PRO A 20 -9.00 10.08 -4.43
CA PRO A 20 -9.52 11.00 -5.46
C PRO A 20 -9.22 12.48 -5.16
N ARG A 21 -9.05 12.81 -3.87
CA ARG A 21 -8.65 14.15 -3.42
C ARG A 21 -7.14 14.41 -3.41
N ALA A 22 -6.27 13.43 -3.66
CA ALA A 22 -4.82 13.66 -3.60
C ALA A 22 -4.37 14.74 -4.61
N LYS A 23 -3.62 15.73 -4.14
CA LYS A 23 -3.13 16.85 -4.98
C LYS A 23 -1.63 16.99 -4.97
N SER A 24 -1.04 16.97 -3.79
CA SER A 24 0.40 17.11 -3.63
C SER A 24 0.88 16.28 -2.46
N ILE A 25 2.19 16.09 -2.40
CA ILE A 25 2.88 15.44 -1.31
C ILE A 25 3.80 16.49 -0.71
N HIS A 26 3.68 16.66 0.60
CA HIS A 26 4.55 17.52 1.38
C HIS A 26 5.54 16.65 2.15
N PHE A 27 6.82 16.92 1.98
CA PHE A 27 7.89 16.32 2.76
C PHE A 27 8.50 17.40 3.65
N TRP A 28 8.82 17.08 4.90
CA TRP A 28 9.49 18.02 5.81
C TRP A 28 10.43 17.32 6.78
N SER A 29 11.43 18.06 7.26
CA SER A 29 12.35 17.61 8.31
C SER A 29 12.02 18.34 9.62
N ASP A 30 11.73 17.59 10.67
CA ASP A 30 11.39 18.14 11.98
C ASP A 30 12.58 18.90 12.59
N LEU A 31 12.34 20.16 12.97
CA LEU A 31 13.36 21.09 13.48
C LEU A 31 14.07 20.60 14.76
N ARG A 32 13.43 19.76 15.57
CA ARG A 32 13.92 19.35 16.90
C ARG A 32 14.54 17.97 16.90
N SER A 33 13.98 17.06 16.12
CA SER A 33 14.39 15.65 16.07
C SER A 33 15.22 15.30 14.84
N GLY A 34 15.19 16.12 13.78
CA GLY A 34 15.81 15.80 12.50
C GLY A 34 15.09 14.67 11.74
N ASN A 35 13.94 14.23 12.23
CA ASN A 35 13.16 13.16 11.60
C ASN A 35 12.47 13.67 10.33
N ILE A 36 12.54 12.86 9.28
CA ILE A 36 11.85 13.13 8.03
C ILE A 36 10.40 12.66 8.13
N SER A 37 9.47 13.47 7.63
CA SER A 37 8.04 13.19 7.60
C SER A 37 7.44 13.57 6.25
N ALA A 38 6.29 12.99 5.94
CA ALA A 38 5.57 13.27 4.71
C ALA A 38 4.07 13.10 4.86
N GLU A 39 3.31 13.85 4.07
CA GLU A 39 1.86 13.85 4.07
C GLU A 39 1.32 14.08 2.65
N VAL A 40 0.21 13.41 2.32
CA VAL A 40 -0.53 13.67 1.10
C VAL A 40 -1.56 14.76 1.38
N ASN A 41 -1.41 15.90 0.72
CA ASN A 41 -2.38 16.98 0.79
C ASN A 41 -3.61 16.67 -0.07
N LEU A 42 -4.78 16.78 0.55
CA LEU A 42 -6.06 16.46 -0.06
C LEU A 42 -6.85 17.74 -0.42
N SER A 43 -7.58 17.72 -1.54
CA SER A 43 -8.55 18.77 -1.84
C SER A 43 -9.75 18.73 -0.89
N LEU A 44 -10.34 19.90 -0.65
CA LEU A 44 -11.54 20.08 0.18
C LEU A 44 -12.85 19.90 -0.59
N GLN A 45 -12.79 19.40 -1.83
CA GLN A 45 -13.99 19.21 -2.66
C GLN A 45 -14.87 18.08 -2.11
N PRO A 46 -16.21 18.20 -2.16
CA PRO A 46 -17.10 17.13 -1.72
C PRO A 46 -16.86 15.85 -2.55
N LEU A 47 -16.99 14.68 -1.90
CA LEU A 47 -16.86 13.38 -2.56
C LEU A 47 -18.22 12.94 -3.10
N SER A 48 -18.22 12.38 -4.30
CA SER A 48 -19.28 11.51 -4.78
C SER A 48 -19.27 10.16 -4.04
N HIS A 49 -20.30 9.35 -4.26
CA HIS A 49 -20.39 8.03 -3.64
C HIS A 49 -19.28 7.09 -4.09
N ILE A 50 -18.91 7.12 -5.38
CA ILE A 50 -17.82 6.28 -5.92
C ILE A 50 -16.48 6.71 -5.31
N GLU A 51 -16.23 8.02 -5.27
CA GLU A 51 -15.00 8.54 -4.67
C GLU A 51 -14.91 8.21 -3.17
N ALA A 52 -16.03 8.12 -2.45
CA ALA A 52 -16.01 7.66 -1.05
C ALA A 52 -15.55 6.19 -0.92
N ILE A 53 -15.92 5.32 -1.85
CA ILE A 53 -15.44 3.93 -1.90
C ILE A 53 -13.95 3.87 -2.24
N GLU A 54 -13.50 4.72 -3.16
CA GLU A 54 -12.07 4.85 -3.51
C GLU A 54 -11.24 5.34 -2.32
N VAL A 55 -11.78 6.26 -1.50
CA VAL A 55 -11.17 6.68 -0.24
C VAL A 55 -11.09 5.52 0.76
N ASP A 56 -12.19 4.80 0.97
CA ASP A 56 -12.20 3.62 1.86
C ASP A 56 -11.15 2.58 1.41
N LEU A 57 -11.02 2.37 0.09
CA LEU A 57 -10.01 1.48 -0.51
C LEU A 57 -8.58 1.95 -0.22
N ALA A 58 -8.29 3.23 -0.45
CA ALA A 58 -6.96 3.79 -0.23
C ALA A 58 -6.54 3.70 1.24
N LEU A 59 -7.45 4.06 2.15
CA LEU A 59 -7.19 4.07 3.60
C LEU A 59 -7.05 2.64 4.16
N ALA A 60 -7.97 1.73 3.81
CA ALA A 60 -7.88 0.34 4.22
C ALA A 60 -6.58 -0.31 3.72
N ALA A 61 -6.23 -0.12 2.44
CA ALA A 61 -5.00 -0.69 1.90
C ALA A 61 -3.74 -0.10 2.55
N ASN A 62 -3.73 1.19 2.86
CA ASN A 62 -2.63 1.82 3.58
C ASN A 62 -2.46 1.25 5.00
N ALA A 63 -3.54 0.99 5.71
CA ALA A 63 -3.50 0.36 7.03
C ALA A 63 -2.98 -1.09 6.95
N LEU A 64 -3.54 -1.88 6.03
CA LEU A 64 -3.19 -3.29 5.82
C LEU A 64 -1.73 -3.51 5.44
N ARG A 65 -1.05 -2.50 4.88
CA ARG A 65 0.39 -2.62 4.53
C ARG A 65 1.21 -3.07 5.73
N THR A 66 0.87 -2.66 6.94
CA THR A 66 1.65 -2.97 8.15
C THR A 66 1.55 -4.44 8.56
N LEU A 67 0.51 -5.15 8.10
CA LEU A 67 0.20 -6.53 8.50
C LEU A 67 0.72 -7.60 7.53
N ILE A 68 1.37 -7.22 6.44
CA ILE A 68 1.84 -8.16 5.42
C ILE A 68 2.95 -9.08 5.95
N LEU A 69 3.89 -8.52 6.73
CA LEU A 69 5.14 -9.17 7.09
C LEU A 69 5.16 -10.04 8.35
N PRO A 70 4.15 -10.13 9.23
CA PRO A 70 4.09 -11.26 10.16
C PRO A 70 3.57 -12.55 9.49
N ASN A 71 2.51 -12.49 8.66
CA ASN A 71 1.92 -13.66 8.00
C ASN A 71 0.96 -13.28 6.85
N PHE A 72 1.47 -13.21 5.62
CA PHE A 72 0.68 -12.80 4.45
C PHE A 72 -0.45 -13.79 4.09
N TYR A 73 -0.21 -15.10 4.21
CA TYR A 73 -1.25 -16.09 3.94
C TYR A 73 -2.46 -15.90 4.87
N GLN A 74 -2.21 -15.72 6.16
CA GLN A 74 -3.29 -15.49 7.13
C GLN A 74 -4.02 -14.17 6.85
N LEU A 75 -3.29 -13.11 6.50
CA LEU A 75 -3.90 -11.85 6.08
C LEU A 75 -4.87 -12.05 4.90
N CYS A 76 -4.45 -12.79 3.87
CA CYS A 76 -5.31 -13.08 2.71
C CYS A 76 -6.59 -13.85 3.10
N VAL A 77 -6.47 -14.85 3.98
CA VAL A 77 -7.61 -15.62 4.49
C VAL A 77 -8.56 -14.74 5.29
N ASP A 78 -8.04 -13.91 6.18
CA ASP A 78 -8.86 -13.04 7.04
C ASP A 78 -9.62 -11.99 6.23
N ILE A 79 -8.96 -11.35 5.26
CA ILE A 79 -9.59 -10.36 4.38
C ILE A 79 -10.68 -11.00 3.52
N GLU A 80 -10.44 -12.19 2.96
CA GLU A 80 -11.47 -12.91 2.24
C GLU A 80 -12.66 -13.26 3.14
N ALA A 81 -12.41 -13.76 4.35
CA ALA A 81 -13.47 -14.07 5.30
C ALA A 81 -14.31 -12.84 5.65
N ILE A 82 -13.66 -11.69 5.89
CA ILE A 82 -14.34 -10.41 6.15
C ILE A 82 -15.21 -10.00 4.96
N PHE A 83 -14.73 -10.16 3.73
CA PHE A 83 -15.50 -9.88 2.51
C PHE A 83 -16.70 -10.83 2.33
N HIS A 84 -16.67 -11.99 2.97
CA HIS A 84 -17.79 -12.94 3.07
C HIS A 84 -18.66 -12.74 4.33
N GLY A 85 -18.45 -11.68 5.11
CA GLY A 85 -19.29 -11.30 6.25
C GLY A 85 -18.79 -11.79 7.61
N ALA A 86 -17.58 -12.34 7.70
CA ALA A 86 -16.95 -12.62 8.98
C ALA A 86 -16.61 -11.33 9.74
N GLN A 87 -16.51 -11.43 11.06
CA GLN A 87 -15.96 -10.36 11.89
C GLN A 87 -14.42 -10.28 11.71
N PRO A 88 -13.81 -9.11 12.00
CA PRO A 88 -12.36 -8.97 12.04
C PRO A 88 -11.69 -10.06 12.89
N SER A 89 -10.55 -10.55 12.42
CA SER A 89 -9.72 -11.50 13.16
C SER A 89 -8.79 -10.75 14.14
N THR A 90 -8.14 -11.49 15.05
CA THR A 90 -7.15 -10.93 15.97
C THR A 90 -5.95 -10.26 15.27
N LEU A 91 -5.67 -10.60 14.01
CA LEU A 91 -4.64 -9.94 13.21
C LEU A 91 -5.09 -8.55 12.76
N ILE A 92 -6.35 -8.44 12.31
CA ILE A 92 -6.96 -7.19 11.86
C ILE A 92 -7.29 -6.26 13.03
N ASP A 93 -7.62 -6.81 14.20
CA ASP A 93 -7.88 -6.05 15.44
C ASP A 93 -6.65 -5.25 15.94
N GLN A 94 -5.46 -5.47 15.36
CA GLN A 94 -4.26 -4.67 15.64
C GLN A 94 -4.30 -3.30 14.96
N LEU A 95 -5.20 -3.09 14.00
CA LEU A 95 -5.39 -1.81 13.32
C LEU A 95 -6.19 -0.84 14.18
N ALA A 96 -6.10 0.46 13.87
CA ALA A 96 -6.97 1.44 14.50
C ALA A 96 -8.44 1.20 14.11
N GLU A 97 -9.36 1.54 15.02
CA GLU A 97 -10.80 1.34 14.79
C GLU A 97 -11.29 2.01 13.49
N ALA A 98 -10.77 3.20 13.17
CA ALA A 98 -11.08 3.90 11.93
C ALA A 98 -10.65 3.10 10.68
N ASP A 99 -9.46 2.49 10.70
CA ASP A 99 -8.94 1.68 9.61
C ASP A 99 -9.77 0.42 9.37
N ILE A 100 -10.19 -0.24 10.47
CA ILE A 100 -11.10 -1.40 10.42
C ILE A 100 -12.43 -0.98 9.81
N GLN A 101 -12.96 0.19 10.18
CA GLN A 101 -14.23 0.66 9.66
C GLN A 101 -14.20 0.89 8.14
N HIS A 102 -13.09 1.41 7.58
CA HIS A 102 -12.91 1.52 6.13
C HIS A 102 -12.96 0.15 5.44
N LEU A 103 -12.28 -0.85 6.00
CA LEU A 103 -12.31 -2.22 5.49
C LEU A 103 -13.73 -2.82 5.55
N LEU A 104 -14.44 -2.61 6.65
CA LEU A 104 -15.81 -3.10 6.83
C LEU A 104 -16.79 -2.41 5.87
N ASN A 105 -16.61 -1.13 5.55
CA ASN A 105 -17.40 -0.45 4.53
C ASN A 105 -17.23 -1.15 3.17
N LEU A 106 -15.99 -1.40 2.73
CA LEU A 106 -15.69 -2.13 1.48
C LEU A 106 -16.34 -3.51 1.46
N SER A 107 -16.27 -4.25 2.58
CA SER A 107 -16.91 -5.56 2.70
C SER A 107 -18.44 -5.47 2.54
N ARG A 108 -19.11 -4.48 3.16
CA ARG A 108 -20.56 -4.29 3.00
C ARG A 108 -20.93 -3.99 1.54
N TYR A 109 -20.14 -3.15 0.86
CA TYR A 109 -20.33 -2.89 -0.57
C TYR A 109 -20.19 -4.18 -1.39
N ALA A 110 -19.13 -4.96 -1.16
CA ALA A 110 -18.89 -6.24 -1.81
C ALA A 110 -20.05 -7.22 -1.61
N GLN A 111 -20.51 -7.41 -0.37
CA GLN A 111 -21.61 -8.32 -0.05
C GLN A 111 -22.93 -7.92 -0.74
N SER A 112 -23.21 -6.61 -0.84
CA SER A 112 -24.39 -6.11 -1.54
C SER A 112 -24.41 -6.46 -3.04
N TRP A 113 -23.23 -6.66 -3.63
CA TRP A 113 -23.05 -6.98 -5.05
C TRP A 113 -22.78 -8.46 -5.31
N GLN A 114 -22.41 -9.25 -4.30
CA GLN A 114 -21.96 -10.64 -4.45
C GLN A 114 -22.92 -11.51 -5.26
N SER A 115 -24.22 -11.36 -5.07
CA SER A 115 -25.24 -12.15 -5.79
C SER A 115 -25.42 -11.74 -7.25
N LYS A 116 -25.15 -10.47 -7.59
CA LYS A 116 -25.37 -9.90 -8.93
C LYS A 116 -24.09 -9.84 -9.76
N TYR A 117 -22.95 -9.56 -9.13
CA TYR A 117 -21.67 -9.30 -9.77
C TYR A 117 -20.50 -10.00 -9.05
N PRO A 118 -20.53 -11.33 -8.89
CA PRO A 118 -19.50 -12.07 -8.15
C PRO A 118 -18.08 -11.89 -8.72
N GLY A 119 -17.96 -11.69 -10.03
CA GLY A 119 -16.68 -11.41 -10.69
C GLY A 119 -16.08 -10.06 -10.29
N GLU A 120 -16.92 -9.02 -10.12
CA GLU A 120 -16.45 -7.70 -9.69
C GLU A 120 -16.06 -7.70 -8.22
N VAL A 121 -16.79 -8.45 -7.38
CA VAL A 121 -16.41 -8.63 -5.98
C VAL A 121 -15.07 -9.35 -5.86
N LYS A 122 -14.84 -10.41 -6.66
CA LYS A 122 -13.54 -11.09 -6.71
C LYS A 122 -12.42 -10.13 -7.11
N LYS A 123 -12.63 -9.27 -8.10
CA LYS A 123 -11.65 -8.24 -8.48
C LYS A 123 -11.39 -7.28 -7.33
N LEU A 124 -12.42 -6.75 -6.68
CA LEU A 124 -12.27 -5.83 -5.55
C LEU A 124 -11.44 -6.47 -4.42
N LEU A 125 -11.76 -7.71 -4.05
CA LEU A 125 -11.00 -8.47 -3.06
C LEU A 125 -9.52 -8.61 -3.46
N GLN A 126 -9.25 -8.95 -4.72
CA GLN A 126 -7.88 -9.01 -5.24
C GLN A 126 -7.19 -7.66 -5.16
N TYR A 127 -7.86 -6.56 -5.51
CA TYR A 127 -7.30 -5.20 -5.45
C TYR A 127 -6.95 -4.80 -4.02
N VAL A 128 -7.83 -5.05 -3.05
CA VAL A 128 -7.59 -4.77 -1.62
C VAL A 128 -6.35 -5.49 -1.10
N LEU A 129 -6.06 -6.70 -1.59
CA LEU A 129 -4.86 -7.45 -1.22
C LEU A 129 -3.61 -7.06 -2.01
N VAL A 130 -3.75 -6.60 -3.25
CA VAL A 130 -2.62 -6.17 -4.10
C VAL A 130 -2.05 -4.85 -3.62
N LEU A 131 -2.87 -3.86 -3.28
CA LEU A 131 -2.41 -2.49 -2.95
C LEU A 131 -1.42 -2.43 -1.77
N PRO A 132 -1.62 -3.16 -0.65
CA PRO A 132 -0.66 -3.20 0.45
C PRO A 132 0.71 -3.74 0.02
N VAL A 133 0.73 -4.83 -0.77
CA VAL A 133 1.99 -5.45 -1.25
C VAL A 133 2.67 -4.54 -2.26
N TYR A 134 1.87 -3.97 -3.17
CA TYR A 134 2.31 -3.01 -4.17
C TYR A 134 3.06 -1.84 -3.52
N SER A 135 2.51 -1.21 -2.49
CA SER A 135 3.12 -0.03 -1.89
C SER A 135 4.48 -0.30 -1.25
N GLN A 136 4.64 -1.46 -0.61
CA GLN A 136 5.91 -1.86 -0.03
C GLN A 136 6.97 -2.15 -1.11
N ILE A 137 6.63 -2.94 -2.13
CA ILE A 137 7.56 -3.22 -3.25
C ILE A 137 7.95 -1.92 -3.95
N TRP A 138 6.96 -1.07 -4.26
CA TRP A 138 7.16 0.20 -4.93
C TRP A 138 8.13 1.09 -4.16
N SER A 139 7.91 1.25 -2.85
CA SER A 139 8.75 2.11 -2.01
C SER A 139 10.20 1.66 -1.96
N ARG A 140 10.44 0.35 -2.04
CA ARG A 140 11.79 -0.20 -2.12
C ARG A 140 12.42 0.10 -3.47
N LEU A 141 11.73 -0.18 -4.57
CA LEU A 141 12.23 0.15 -5.91
C LEU A 141 12.52 1.64 -6.07
N ALA A 142 11.68 2.51 -5.49
CA ALA A 142 11.86 3.96 -5.50
C ALA A 142 13.10 4.44 -4.72
N VAL A 143 13.51 3.73 -3.67
CA VAL A 143 14.69 4.05 -2.86
C VAL A 143 15.96 3.38 -3.41
N GLU A 144 15.84 2.15 -3.93
CA GLU A 144 16.94 1.40 -4.56
C GLU A 144 17.37 2.06 -5.88
N GLU A 145 16.40 2.48 -6.69
CA GLU A 145 16.67 3.28 -7.87
C GLU A 145 17.04 4.68 -7.37
N ARG A 146 18.27 5.13 -7.68
CA ARG A 146 18.72 6.51 -7.39
C ARG A 146 18.00 7.49 -8.31
N SER A 147 16.69 7.59 -8.15
CA SER A 147 15.87 8.52 -8.90
C SER A 147 16.27 9.94 -8.51
N GLU A 148 16.25 10.84 -9.49
CA GLU A 148 16.58 12.26 -9.27
C GLU A 148 15.71 12.87 -8.17
N LEU A 149 14.42 12.49 -8.13
CA LEU A 149 13.49 12.93 -7.11
C LEU A 149 13.83 12.38 -5.71
N THR A 150 14.18 11.10 -5.60
CA THR A 150 14.62 10.50 -4.32
C THR A 150 15.84 11.23 -3.78
N GLN A 151 16.81 11.54 -4.66
CA GLN A 151 18.01 12.28 -4.29
C GLN A 151 17.68 13.71 -3.86
N GLN A 152 16.85 14.44 -4.62
CA GLN A 152 16.42 15.80 -4.27
C GLN A 152 15.70 15.83 -2.91
N VAL A 153 14.77 14.90 -2.68
CA VAL A 153 14.06 14.77 -1.40
C VAL A 153 15.06 14.49 -0.27
N ASN A 154 15.99 13.56 -0.46
CA ASN A 154 16.99 13.23 0.56
C ASN A 154 17.95 14.39 0.86
N GLU A 155 18.41 15.11 -0.17
CA GLU A 155 19.30 16.27 -0.02
C GLU A 155 18.60 17.44 0.66
N LEU A 156 17.39 17.79 0.23
CA LEU A 156 16.61 18.88 0.83
C LEU A 156 16.29 18.58 2.29
N LEU A 157 15.91 17.34 2.61
CA LEU A 157 15.51 16.96 3.97
C LEU A 157 16.68 16.61 4.89
N SER A 158 17.92 16.65 4.38
CA SER A 158 19.14 16.43 5.19
C SER A 158 19.40 17.55 6.20
N GLN A 159 18.75 18.71 6.06
CA GLN A 159 18.84 19.82 7.00
C GLN A 159 17.50 20.03 7.73
N PRO A 160 17.49 20.16 9.07
CA PRO A 160 16.27 20.42 9.83
C PRO A 160 15.57 21.71 9.37
N GLY A 161 14.24 21.66 9.27
CA GLY A 161 13.42 22.82 8.90
C GLY A 161 13.20 23.03 7.41
N ASN A 162 13.82 22.22 6.55
CA ASN A 162 13.54 22.23 5.13
C ASN A 162 12.25 21.46 4.82
N ASP A 163 11.55 21.94 3.80
CA ASP A 163 10.35 21.34 3.25
C ASP A 163 10.44 21.21 1.72
N TYR A 164 9.63 20.30 1.18
CA TYR A 164 9.51 20.10 -0.25
C TYR A 164 8.08 19.68 -0.61
N LEU A 165 7.47 20.42 -1.54
CA LEU A 165 6.14 20.15 -2.04
C LEU A 165 6.20 19.74 -3.51
N ILE A 166 5.63 18.58 -3.83
CA ILE A 166 5.54 18.08 -5.21
C ILE A 166 4.10 17.70 -5.55
N GLY A 167 3.68 17.97 -6.78
CA GLY A 167 2.36 17.55 -7.26
C GLY A 167 2.27 16.03 -7.42
N CYS A 168 1.15 15.43 -7.06
CA CYS A 168 0.93 13.97 -7.18
C CYS A 168 1.18 13.46 -8.61
N LYS A 169 0.75 14.22 -9.64
CA LYS A 169 1.01 13.85 -11.04
C LYS A 169 2.50 13.82 -11.38
N GLN A 170 3.26 14.80 -10.92
CA GLN A 170 4.70 14.85 -11.15
C GLN A 170 5.38 13.69 -10.43
N PHE A 171 5.00 13.44 -9.17
CA PHE A 171 5.49 12.30 -8.39
C PHE A 171 5.23 10.97 -9.11
N GLN A 172 4.01 10.72 -9.59
CA GLN A 172 3.67 9.52 -10.35
C GLN A 172 4.52 9.36 -11.62
N GLN A 173 4.76 10.46 -12.34
CA GLN A 173 5.58 10.44 -13.56
C GLN A 173 7.02 10.05 -13.27
N HIS A 174 7.60 10.55 -12.17
CA HIS A 174 8.97 10.19 -11.77
C HIS A 174 9.13 8.70 -11.47
N TYR A 175 8.07 8.04 -10.99
CA TYR A 175 8.13 6.65 -10.56
C TYR A 175 7.29 5.67 -11.39
N LEU A 176 6.95 6.05 -12.63
CA LEU A 176 6.07 5.25 -13.49
C LEU A 176 6.62 3.82 -13.70
N LYS A 177 7.94 3.70 -13.91
CA LYS A 177 8.59 2.40 -14.11
C LYS A 177 8.47 1.51 -12.87
N GLN A 178 8.75 2.06 -11.69
CA GLN A 178 8.67 1.37 -10.41
C GLN A 178 7.23 1.00 -10.08
N SER A 179 6.27 1.87 -10.39
CA SER A 179 4.82 1.62 -10.26
C SER A 179 4.40 0.39 -11.07
N LEU A 180 4.73 0.36 -12.37
CA LEU A 180 4.41 -0.77 -13.24
C LEU A 180 5.08 -2.07 -12.79
N GLN A 181 6.35 -2.02 -12.38
CA GLN A 181 7.09 -3.18 -11.91
C GLN A 181 6.51 -3.72 -10.59
N ALA A 182 6.28 -2.85 -9.61
CA ALA A 182 5.75 -3.22 -8.31
C ALA A 182 4.33 -3.79 -8.44
N LEU A 183 3.49 -3.20 -9.29
CA LEU A 183 2.13 -3.68 -9.51
C LEU A 183 2.13 -5.08 -10.13
N SER A 184 3.03 -5.34 -11.08
CA SER A 184 3.21 -6.66 -11.68
C SER A 184 3.61 -7.71 -10.63
N GLN A 185 4.60 -7.41 -9.80
CA GLN A 185 5.08 -8.31 -8.75
C GLN A 185 4.00 -8.56 -7.67
N ALA A 186 3.33 -7.51 -7.20
CA ALA A 186 2.26 -7.62 -6.22
C ALA A 186 1.10 -8.48 -6.72
N ARG A 187 0.71 -8.31 -8.00
CA ARG A 187 -0.31 -9.16 -8.63
C ARG A 187 0.11 -10.62 -8.68
N GLN A 188 1.35 -10.93 -9.05
CA GLN A 188 1.85 -12.31 -9.05
C GLN A 188 1.76 -12.96 -7.66
N LEU A 189 2.14 -12.23 -6.60
CA LEU A 189 2.07 -12.74 -5.23
C LEU A 189 0.63 -12.99 -4.77
N VAL A 190 -0.28 -12.04 -5.00
CA VAL A 190 -1.69 -12.20 -4.64
C VAL A 190 -2.38 -13.27 -5.48
N PHE A 191 -2.09 -13.36 -6.78
CA PHE A 191 -2.73 -14.35 -7.64
C PHE A 191 -2.25 -15.76 -7.34
N SER A 192 -1.01 -15.92 -6.88
CA SER A 192 -0.53 -17.20 -6.33
C SER A 192 -1.41 -17.70 -5.18
N PHE A 193 -2.06 -16.82 -4.41
CA PHE A 193 -3.02 -17.21 -3.38
C PHE A 193 -4.39 -17.66 -3.95
N PHE A 194 -4.84 -17.07 -5.06
CA PHE A 194 -6.16 -17.38 -5.64
C PHE A 194 -6.13 -18.56 -6.61
N ASP A 195 -5.06 -18.75 -7.38
CA ASP A 195 -4.99 -19.75 -8.45
C ASP A 195 -4.59 -21.15 -7.96
N LEU A 196 -4.05 -21.28 -6.75
CA LEU A 196 -3.47 -22.53 -6.23
C LEU A 196 -4.37 -23.28 -5.19
N ARG A 197 -5.67 -23.03 -5.15
CA ARG A 197 -6.61 -23.71 -4.22
C ARG A 197 -7.10 -25.05 -4.77
N PRO A 198 -6.18 -26.00 -5.05
CA PRO A 198 -5.61 -26.82 -3.97
C PRO A 198 -4.09 -27.07 -4.12
N GLY A 199 -3.32 -26.89 -3.03
CA GLY A 199 -1.87 -27.15 -3.01
C GLY A 199 -0.98 -25.96 -2.60
N ILE A 200 -1.54 -24.81 -2.21
CA ILE A 200 -0.77 -23.74 -1.58
C ILE A 200 -0.08 -24.29 -0.34
N ASN A 201 1.24 -24.24 -0.33
CA ASN A 201 2.02 -24.30 0.89
C ASN A 201 2.07 -22.88 1.49
N PRO A 202 1.43 -22.62 2.65
CA PRO A 202 1.44 -21.30 3.29
C PRO A 202 2.85 -20.77 3.57
N GLU A 203 3.78 -21.66 3.96
CA GLU A 203 5.18 -21.30 4.22
C GLU A 203 5.87 -20.83 2.95
N ARG A 204 5.57 -21.44 1.79
CA ARG A 204 6.13 -21.03 0.51
C ARG A 204 5.62 -19.65 0.11
N LEU A 205 4.32 -19.37 0.26
CA LEU A 205 3.76 -18.06 -0.06
C LEU A 205 4.33 -16.98 0.87
N ASN A 206 4.38 -17.25 2.18
CA ASN A 206 4.97 -16.34 3.15
C ASN A 206 6.45 -16.10 2.86
N SER A 207 7.21 -17.13 2.49
CA SER A 207 8.62 -16.99 2.10
C SER A 207 8.80 -16.17 0.83
N LEU A 208 7.94 -16.34 -0.19
CA LEU A 208 8.00 -15.53 -1.42
C LEU A 208 7.74 -14.06 -1.15
N VAL A 209 6.76 -13.75 -0.30
CA VAL A 209 6.44 -12.37 0.10
C VAL A 209 7.57 -11.80 0.93
N HIS A 210 8.05 -12.53 1.93
CA HIS A 210 9.16 -12.13 2.78
C HIS A 210 10.42 -11.85 1.95
N ASN A 211 10.78 -12.72 1.01
CA ASN A 211 11.91 -12.52 0.11
C ASN A 211 11.69 -11.31 -0.79
N THR A 212 10.51 -11.15 -1.38
CA THR A 212 10.20 -10.00 -2.23
C THR A 212 10.26 -8.69 -1.45
N LEU A 213 9.91 -8.70 -0.16
CA LEU A 213 9.80 -7.51 0.68
C LEU A 213 11.04 -7.22 1.54
N LEU A 214 11.90 -8.20 1.82
CA LEU A 214 13.13 -8.01 2.60
C LEU A 214 14.43 -8.30 1.84
N ASN A 215 14.44 -9.16 0.81
CA ASN A 215 15.68 -9.46 0.09
C ASN A 215 15.93 -8.45 -1.05
N ASN A 216 16.83 -7.51 -0.79
CA ASN A 216 17.90 -7.08 -1.71
C ASN A 216 19.19 -6.67 -0.97
N GLU A 217 19.34 -7.00 0.32
CA GLU A 217 20.60 -6.76 1.04
C GLU A 217 21.75 -7.69 0.57
N HIS A 218 21.50 -8.67 -0.32
CA HIS A 218 22.51 -9.63 -0.77
C HIS A 218 22.70 -9.77 -2.30
N SER A 219 22.11 -8.90 -3.12
CA SER A 219 22.32 -8.94 -4.57
C SER A 219 23.47 -8.04 -5.07
N GLN A 220 24.35 -7.56 -4.18
CA GLN A 220 25.55 -6.77 -4.53
C GLN A 220 26.90 -7.50 -4.33
N PHE A 221 26.89 -8.81 -4.05
CA PHE A 221 28.11 -9.63 -4.06
C PHE A 221 27.87 -10.96 -4.80
N ALA A 222 27.74 -10.86 -6.13
CA ALA A 222 27.96 -11.96 -7.06
C ALA A 222 28.60 -11.41 -8.34
#